data_AF-Q1JVI8-F1
#
_entry.id   AF-Q1JVI8-F1
#
_cell.length_a   1.000
_cell.length_b   1.000
_cell.length_c   1.000
_cell.angle_alpha   90.00
_cell.angle_beta   90.00
_cell.angle_gamma   90.00
#
_symmetry.space_group_name_H-M   'P 1'
#
loop_
_entity.id
_entity.type
_entity.pdbx_description
1 polymer ?
#
loop_
_entity_poly.entity_id
_entity_poly.type
_entity_poly.pdbx_seq_one_letter_code
_entity_poly.pdbx_strand_id
1 'polypeptide(L)'
;MKMAKNNLPHYIVYAFCSALLLIGIFYTSGKSIDQIESKQGDNNLTNKILNSQKAKNGEKLLHEILVSHRTIDQFYYVPHLWGELTESPKMSISLPAGAWDNLTEYQQGTLEAYVASKTVNAWLNPFRFSSIKENAPIAWKVKESAKKMKVTDWEIIEGKLTNNGRDILHEKTISTGEKWQGKDLSKYF
;
A
#
# COMPACT_ATOMS: atom_id res chain seq x y z
N MET A 1 -6.16 61.16 54.73
CA MET A 1 -5.03 61.29 55.69
C MET A 1 -3.80 60.61 55.09
N LYS A 2 -2.75 61.40 54.84
CA LYS A 2 -1.32 61.10 54.65
C LYS A 2 -0.82 59.80 53.95
N MET A 3 -0.17 60.07 52.82
CA MET A 3 1.22 59.72 52.44
C MET A 3 1.57 58.36 51.82
N ALA A 4 2.25 58.51 50.68
CA ALA A 4 3.01 57.55 49.89
C ALA A 4 4.11 56.83 50.68
N LYS A 5 4.56 55.68 50.13
CA LYS A 5 5.95 55.22 50.19
C LYS A 5 6.27 54.32 48.98
N ASN A 6 7.25 54.78 48.20
CA ASN A 6 8.03 54.01 47.24
C ASN A 6 8.73 52.84 47.91
N ASN A 7 9.08 51.80 47.14
CA ASN A 7 10.44 51.21 47.08
C ASN A 7 10.47 50.02 46.11
N LEU A 8 11.12 50.22 44.95
CA LEU A 8 11.93 49.18 44.29
C LEU A 8 13.13 48.89 45.22
N PRO A 9 13.75 47.68 45.21
CA PRO A 9 14.78 47.43 44.20
C PRO A 9 15.16 45.94 43.92
N HIS A 10 16.18 45.80 43.07
CA HIS A 10 17.16 44.69 42.96
C HIS A 10 16.95 43.66 41.83
N TYR A 11 17.43 44.07 40.64
CA TYR A 11 18.19 43.20 39.75
C TYR A 11 19.59 42.95 40.35
N ILE A 12 20.19 41.82 39.94
CA ILE A 12 21.57 41.31 40.12
C ILE A 12 21.59 40.02 40.95
N VAL A 13 21.74 38.87 40.26
CA VAL A 13 22.57 37.74 40.74
C VAL A 13 23.21 37.03 39.53
N TYR A 14 24.51 37.29 39.38
CA TYR A 14 25.63 36.41 39.03
C TYR A 14 25.55 35.34 37.92
N ALA A 15 26.47 35.51 36.97
CA ALA A 15 27.12 34.45 36.18
C ALA A 15 28.18 33.71 37.02
N PHE A 16 28.25 32.39 36.90
CA PHE A 16 29.43 31.51 37.12
C PHE A 16 29.03 30.12 36.59
N CYS A 17 29.85 29.22 36.06
CA CYS A 17 31.15 29.20 35.40
C CYS A 17 31.44 27.70 35.17
N SER A 18 32.08 27.35 34.05
CA SER A 18 32.91 26.14 33.86
C SER A 18 32.21 24.76 33.82
N ALA A 19 32.68 23.73 33.11
CA ALA A 19 33.62 23.56 32.01
C ALA A 19 33.58 22.06 31.64
N LEU A 20 34.01 21.77 30.41
CA LEU A 20 34.74 20.56 29.98
C LEU A 20 34.00 19.24 29.68
N LEU A 21 34.40 18.74 28.48
CA LEU A 21 34.67 17.35 28.10
C LEU A 21 33.48 16.45 27.72
N LEU A 22 33.24 16.29 26.41
CA LEU A 22 33.84 15.16 25.68
C LEU A 22 33.64 15.24 24.16
N ILE A 23 34.71 14.81 23.51
CA ILE A 23 34.95 14.64 22.08
C ILE A 23 34.02 13.59 21.49
N GLY A 24 33.55 13.79 20.26
CA GLY A 24 32.86 12.75 19.52
C GLY A 24 32.24 13.21 18.21
N ILE A 25 33.07 13.67 17.27
CA ILE A 25 32.66 13.77 15.86
C ILE A 25 32.39 12.34 15.37
N PHE A 26 31.13 11.95 15.27
CA PHE A 26 30.69 10.95 14.30
C PHE A 26 29.84 11.65 13.24
N TYR A 27 30.54 11.98 12.16
CA TYR A 27 29.99 12.07 10.83
C TYR A 27 29.29 10.74 10.53
N THR A 28 27.98 10.74 10.31
CA THR A 28 27.31 9.92 9.28
C THR A 28 25.86 10.38 9.13
N SER A 29 25.59 11.02 7.99
CA SER A 29 24.40 10.79 7.15
C SER A 29 23.08 10.47 7.88
N GLY A 30 22.50 11.46 8.56
CA GLY A 30 21.08 11.47 8.86
C GLY A 30 20.28 11.98 7.66
N LYS A 31 20.24 11.23 6.55
CA LYS A 31 19.10 11.38 5.63
C LYS A 31 17.88 10.93 6.44
N SER A 32 16.96 11.85 6.69
CA SER A 32 15.69 11.56 7.33
C SER A 32 15.04 10.36 6.64
N ILE A 33 14.57 9.41 7.44
CA ILE A 33 13.87 8.19 7.01
C ILE A 33 12.43 8.53 6.55
N ASP A 34 12.20 9.76 6.10
CA ASP A 34 10.87 10.30 5.76
C ASP A 34 10.70 10.59 4.26
N GLN A 35 11.56 10.05 3.38
CA GLN A 35 11.43 10.29 1.92
C GLN A 35 11.54 9.04 1.04
N ILE A 36 10.98 7.92 1.47
CA ILE A 36 10.56 6.86 0.55
C ILE A 36 9.03 6.71 0.61
N GLU A 37 8.31 7.83 0.58
CA GLU A 37 7.04 7.83 -0.14
C GLU A 37 7.41 7.80 -1.62
N SER A 38 7.27 6.64 -2.26
CA SER A 38 7.53 6.49 -3.69
C SER A 38 6.66 7.48 -4.45
N LYS A 39 7.24 8.62 -4.82
CA LYS A 39 6.65 9.50 -5.83
C LYS A 39 6.41 8.62 -7.07
N GLN A 40 5.20 8.70 -7.61
CA GLN A 40 4.90 8.25 -8.95
C GLN A 40 5.98 8.83 -9.88
N GLY A 41 6.96 8.02 -10.31
CA GLY A 41 8.09 8.52 -11.08
C GLY A 41 9.49 7.93 -10.84
N ASP A 42 9.70 6.99 -9.92
CA ASP A 42 10.93 6.17 -10.01
C ASP A 42 10.73 5.15 -11.14
N ASN A 43 11.13 5.55 -12.35
CA ASN A 43 11.02 4.74 -13.56
C ASN A 43 11.73 3.39 -13.39
N ASN A 44 12.75 3.30 -12.54
CA ASN A 44 13.47 2.05 -12.28
C ASN A 44 12.62 1.09 -11.43
N LEU A 45 12.06 1.57 -10.31
CA LEU A 45 11.18 0.76 -9.46
C LEU A 45 9.92 0.33 -10.21
N THR A 46 9.31 1.25 -10.98
CA THR A 46 8.12 0.96 -11.79
C THR A 46 8.41 -0.15 -12.80
N ASN A 47 9.52 -0.06 -13.53
CA ASN A 47 9.94 -1.10 -14.47
C ASN A 47 10.26 -2.42 -13.77
N LYS A 48 10.88 -2.39 -12.58
CA LYS A 48 11.14 -3.59 -11.78
C LYS A 48 9.85 -4.29 -11.37
N ILE A 49 8.85 -3.53 -10.90
CA ILE A 49 7.54 -4.05 -10.51
C ILE A 49 6.84 -4.69 -11.71
N LEU A 50 6.75 -3.97 -12.84
CA LEU A 50 6.04 -4.44 -14.04
C LEU A 50 6.69 -5.68 -14.66
N ASN A 51 8.01 -5.84 -14.54
CA ASN A 51 8.75 -6.97 -15.10
C ASN A 51 9.05 -8.08 -14.07
N SER A 52 8.56 -7.95 -12.83
CA SER A 52 8.86 -8.88 -11.75
C SER A 52 8.48 -10.32 -12.10
N GLN A 53 9.45 -11.22 -12.04
CA GLN A 53 9.20 -12.65 -12.18
C GLN A 53 8.33 -13.18 -11.04
N LYS A 54 8.47 -12.61 -9.85
CA LYS A 54 7.67 -12.98 -8.68
C LYS A 54 6.19 -12.65 -8.89
N ALA A 55 5.89 -11.47 -9.46
CA ALA A 55 4.53 -11.10 -9.84
C ALA A 55 3.94 -12.01 -10.93
N LYS A 56 4.73 -12.37 -11.96
CA LYS A 56 4.31 -13.33 -13.01
C LYS A 56 4.00 -14.71 -12.44
N ASN A 57 4.80 -15.17 -11.47
CA ASN A 57 4.53 -16.43 -10.77
C ASN A 57 3.23 -16.34 -9.96
N GLY A 58 2.94 -15.18 -9.35
CA GLY A 58 1.68 -14.96 -8.64
C GLY A 58 0.45 -14.94 -9.57
N GLU A 59 0.58 -14.39 -10.78
CA GLU A 59 -0.48 -14.46 -11.81
C GLU A 59 -0.85 -15.90 -12.14
N LYS A 60 0.18 -16.73 -12.40
CA LYS A 60 0.02 -18.15 -12.70
C LYS A 60 -0.63 -18.89 -11.51
N LEU A 61 -0.16 -18.61 -10.31
CA LEU A 61 -0.66 -19.22 -9.08
C LEU A 61 -2.14 -18.87 -8.83
N LEU A 62 -2.53 -17.59 -8.99
CA LEU A 62 -3.94 -17.19 -8.86
C LEU A 62 -4.82 -17.96 -9.84
N HIS A 63 -4.38 -18.04 -11.10
CA HIS A 63 -5.11 -18.77 -12.12
C HIS A 63 -5.25 -20.26 -11.78
N GLU A 64 -4.19 -20.91 -11.31
CA GLU A 64 -4.21 -22.32 -10.86
C GLU A 64 -5.18 -22.54 -9.70
N ILE A 65 -5.18 -21.67 -8.69
CA ILE A 65 -6.10 -21.73 -7.55
C ILE A 65 -7.55 -21.64 -8.06
N LEU A 66 -7.86 -20.66 -8.91
CA LEU A 66 -9.24 -20.39 -9.31
C LEU A 66 -9.78 -21.41 -10.32
N VAL A 67 -8.96 -21.88 -11.28
CA VAL A 67 -9.38 -22.91 -12.25
C VAL A 67 -9.66 -24.26 -11.59
N SER A 68 -9.03 -24.56 -10.45
CA SER A 68 -9.37 -25.76 -9.67
C SER A 68 -10.82 -25.76 -9.17
N HIS A 69 -11.46 -24.58 -9.13
CA HIS A 69 -12.87 -24.39 -8.81
C HIS A 69 -13.67 -24.12 -10.09
N ARG A 70 -14.08 -25.21 -10.76
CA ARG A 70 -14.62 -25.24 -12.15
C ARG A 70 -15.74 -24.24 -12.49
N THR A 71 -16.42 -23.68 -11.49
CA THR A 71 -17.58 -22.81 -11.65
C THR A 71 -17.29 -21.34 -11.40
N ILE A 72 -16.13 -20.97 -10.85
CA ILE A 72 -15.81 -19.58 -10.54
C ILE A 72 -15.79 -18.74 -11.82
N ASP A 73 -16.43 -17.57 -11.77
CA ASP A 73 -16.47 -16.67 -12.91
C ASP A 73 -15.07 -16.13 -13.24
N GLN A 74 -14.76 -16.05 -14.53
CA GLN A 74 -13.45 -15.59 -15.03
C GLN A 74 -13.10 -14.16 -14.60
N PHE A 75 -14.09 -13.37 -14.18
CA PHE A 75 -13.87 -12.05 -13.57
C PHE A 75 -12.86 -12.12 -12.41
N TYR A 76 -12.85 -13.20 -11.63
CA TYR A 76 -11.92 -13.37 -10.50
C TYR A 76 -10.48 -13.68 -10.91
N TYR A 77 -10.22 -14.04 -12.17
CA TYR A 77 -8.89 -14.47 -12.64
C TYR A 77 -7.90 -13.30 -12.77
N VAL A 78 -8.37 -12.07 -12.61
CA VAL A 78 -7.58 -10.84 -12.67
C VAL A 78 -7.95 -9.98 -11.45
N PRO A 79 -7.00 -9.24 -10.86
CA PRO A 79 -7.32 -8.30 -9.80
C PRO A 79 -8.33 -7.25 -10.26
N HIS A 80 -9.25 -6.84 -9.39
CA HIS A 80 -10.25 -5.82 -9.68
C HIS A 80 -10.01 -4.56 -8.84
N LEU A 81 -10.46 -3.42 -9.34
CA LEU A 81 -10.36 -2.14 -8.67
C LEU A 81 -11.56 -1.97 -7.73
N TRP A 82 -11.35 -2.24 -6.45
CA TRP A 82 -12.38 -2.02 -5.42
C TRP A 82 -12.42 -0.55 -5.00
N GLY A 83 -13.63 -0.03 -4.75
CA GLY A 83 -13.81 1.37 -4.36
C GLY A 83 -13.38 2.37 -5.43
N GLU A 84 -13.53 2.02 -6.72
CA GLU A 84 -13.07 2.79 -7.89
C GLU A 84 -13.57 4.24 -8.00
N LEU A 85 -14.58 4.63 -7.23
CA LEU A 85 -15.11 6.00 -7.12
C LEU A 85 -14.76 6.70 -5.80
N THR A 86 -13.95 6.07 -4.94
CA THR A 86 -13.57 6.57 -3.62
C THR A 86 -12.21 7.26 -3.65
N GLU A 87 -11.80 7.88 -2.54
CA GLU A 87 -10.48 8.50 -2.40
C GLU A 87 -9.34 7.50 -2.17
N SER A 88 -9.68 6.25 -1.83
CA SER A 88 -8.71 5.20 -1.49
C SER A 88 -9.11 3.88 -2.15
N PRO A 89 -9.15 3.83 -3.50
CA PRO A 89 -9.41 2.57 -4.19
C PRO A 89 -8.28 1.58 -3.94
N LYS A 90 -8.58 0.28 -4.03
CA LYS A 90 -7.62 -0.79 -3.83
C LYS A 90 -7.67 -1.78 -4.98
N MET A 91 -6.51 -2.32 -5.35
CA MET A 91 -6.48 -3.53 -6.17
C MET A 91 -6.78 -4.74 -5.29
N SER A 92 -7.74 -5.56 -5.69
CA SER A 92 -8.18 -6.70 -4.90
C SER A 92 -8.17 -7.98 -5.71
N ILE A 93 -7.71 -9.06 -5.09
CA ILE A 93 -7.98 -10.43 -5.55
C ILE A 93 -8.78 -11.17 -4.49
N SER A 94 -9.62 -12.09 -4.94
CA SER A 94 -10.46 -12.90 -4.06
C SER A 94 -10.08 -14.37 -4.20
N LEU A 95 -9.86 -15.02 -3.07
CA LEU A 95 -9.56 -16.44 -3.00
C LEU A 95 -10.71 -17.20 -2.33
N PRO A 96 -10.98 -18.46 -2.73
CA PRO A 96 -11.90 -19.33 -2.02
C PRO A 96 -11.42 -19.62 -0.59
N ALA A 97 -12.35 -19.80 0.33
CA ALA A 97 -12.07 -20.11 1.73
C ALA A 97 -11.14 -21.33 1.90
N GLY A 98 -10.09 -21.15 2.69
CA GLY A 98 -9.05 -22.14 2.95
C GLY A 98 -7.94 -22.17 1.89
N ALA A 99 -8.06 -21.44 0.78
CA ALA A 99 -7.02 -21.45 -0.25
C ALA A 99 -5.72 -20.82 0.28
N TRP A 100 -5.81 -19.75 1.08
CA TRP A 100 -4.63 -19.03 1.58
C TRP A 100 -3.79 -19.84 2.58
N ASP A 101 -4.47 -20.56 3.48
CA ASP A 101 -3.84 -21.35 4.54
C ASP A 101 -3.08 -22.58 3.98
N ASN A 102 -3.40 -23.00 2.75
CA ASN A 102 -2.70 -24.07 2.04
C ASN A 102 -1.48 -23.60 1.23
N LEU A 103 -1.18 -22.31 1.23
CA LEU A 103 -0.04 -21.74 0.51
C LEU A 103 1.20 -21.65 1.42
N THR A 104 2.36 -21.93 0.84
CA THR A 104 3.64 -21.60 1.47
C THR A 104 3.84 -20.09 1.56
N GLU A 105 4.68 -19.61 2.48
CA GLU A 105 5.03 -18.19 2.58
C GLU A 105 5.55 -17.60 1.26
N TYR A 106 6.29 -18.39 0.47
CA TYR A 106 6.75 -17.99 -0.84
C TYR A 106 5.58 -17.74 -1.81
N GLN A 107 4.61 -18.66 -1.86
CA GLN A 107 3.40 -18.55 -2.69
C GLN A 107 2.50 -17.40 -2.26
N GLN A 108 2.33 -17.19 -0.95
CA GLN A 108 1.64 -16.00 -0.42
C GLN A 108 2.34 -14.73 -0.90
N GLY A 109 3.67 -14.68 -0.78
CA GLY A 109 4.48 -13.56 -1.24
C GLY A 109 4.42 -13.33 -2.76
N THR A 110 4.20 -14.36 -3.59
CA THR A 110 4.02 -14.17 -5.04
C THR A 110 2.65 -13.59 -5.37
N LEU A 111 1.57 -14.01 -4.69
CA LEU A 111 0.24 -13.41 -4.84
C LEU A 111 0.24 -11.92 -4.46
N GLU A 112 0.94 -11.57 -3.38
CA GLU A 112 1.08 -10.18 -2.95
C GLU A 112 1.85 -9.33 -3.97
N ALA A 113 2.97 -9.85 -4.48
CA ALA A 113 3.72 -9.21 -5.56
C ALA A 113 2.84 -9.03 -6.80
N TYR A 114 2.01 -10.03 -7.12
CA TYR A 114 1.11 -9.96 -8.25
C TYR A 114 0.07 -8.84 -8.11
N VAL A 115 -0.72 -8.81 -7.02
CA VAL A 115 -1.76 -7.80 -6.84
C VAL A 115 -1.16 -6.39 -6.76
N ALA A 116 -0.04 -6.23 -6.06
CA ALA A 116 0.68 -4.95 -5.99
C ALA A 116 1.19 -4.48 -7.35
N SER A 117 1.65 -5.40 -8.21
CA SER A 117 2.07 -5.06 -9.58
C SER A 117 0.91 -4.55 -10.45
N LYS A 118 -0.31 -4.99 -10.18
CA LYS A 118 -1.49 -4.53 -10.91
C LYS A 118 -1.94 -3.14 -10.46
N THR A 119 -1.58 -2.68 -9.27
CA THR A 119 -1.80 -1.28 -8.87
C THR A 119 -1.10 -0.31 -9.82
N VAL A 120 0.15 -0.60 -10.20
CA VAL A 120 0.88 0.18 -11.21
C VAL A 120 0.17 0.16 -12.57
N ASN A 121 -0.34 -1.00 -12.98
CA ASN A 121 -1.11 -1.11 -14.22
C ASN A 121 -2.43 -0.33 -14.17
N ALA A 122 -3.10 -0.28 -13.01
CA ALA A 122 -4.33 0.46 -12.81
C ALA A 122 -4.11 1.99 -12.91
N TRP A 123 -2.93 2.50 -12.53
CA TRP A 123 -2.59 3.91 -12.76
C TRP A 123 -2.58 4.27 -14.25
N LEU A 124 -2.09 3.34 -15.07
CA LEU A 124 -1.93 3.54 -16.51
C LEU A 124 -3.24 3.27 -17.26
N ASN A 125 -3.96 2.22 -16.88
CA ASN A 125 -5.15 1.72 -17.59
C ASN A 125 -6.24 1.24 -16.60
N PRO A 126 -6.88 2.15 -15.84
CA PRO A 126 -7.76 1.78 -14.73
C PRO A 126 -9.00 0.98 -15.18
N PHE A 127 -9.55 1.26 -16.36
CA PHE A 127 -10.77 0.60 -16.83
C PHE A 127 -10.58 -0.87 -17.22
N ARG A 128 -9.34 -1.38 -17.29
CA ARG A 128 -9.10 -2.82 -17.42
C ARG A 128 -9.46 -3.59 -16.15
N PHE A 129 -9.50 -2.89 -15.02
CA PHE A 129 -9.74 -3.46 -13.69
C PHE A 129 -11.04 -2.95 -13.07
N SER A 130 -11.73 -2.03 -13.74
CA SER A 130 -12.91 -1.34 -13.24
C SER A 130 -14.20 -1.95 -13.79
N SER A 131 -15.27 -1.88 -13.00
CA SER A 131 -16.63 -2.20 -13.48
C SER A 131 -17.21 -1.08 -14.35
N ILE A 132 -16.73 0.15 -14.15
CA ILE A 132 -17.11 1.34 -14.91
C ILE A 132 -16.39 1.37 -16.25
N LYS A 133 -17.16 1.57 -17.31
CA LYS A 133 -16.63 1.67 -18.67
C LYS A 133 -15.97 3.04 -18.90
N GLU A 134 -14.93 3.07 -19.74
CA GLU A 134 -14.20 4.30 -20.06
C GLU A 134 -15.09 5.43 -20.64
N ASN A 135 -16.17 5.08 -21.32
CA ASN A 135 -17.10 6.04 -21.91
C ASN A 135 -18.25 6.45 -20.98
N ALA A 136 -18.29 5.97 -19.73
CA ALA A 136 -19.31 6.36 -18.78
C ALA A 136 -19.14 7.84 -18.37
N PRO A 137 -20.23 8.58 -18.09
CA PRO A 137 -20.14 9.97 -17.62
C PRO A 137 -19.28 10.18 -16.37
N ILE A 138 -19.17 9.14 -15.52
CA ILE A 138 -18.38 9.17 -14.28
C ILE A 138 -16.94 8.66 -14.45
N ALA A 139 -16.53 8.26 -15.67
CA ALA A 139 -15.22 7.67 -15.94
C ALA A 139 -14.04 8.57 -15.52
N TRP A 140 -14.22 9.89 -15.52
CA TRP A 140 -13.20 10.84 -15.05
C TRP A 140 -12.85 10.61 -13.57
N LYS A 141 -13.82 10.21 -12.73
CA LYS A 141 -13.59 9.97 -11.31
C LYS A 141 -12.73 8.73 -11.08
N VAL A 142 -12.95 7.67 -11.86
CA VAL A 142 -12.11 6.46 -11.84
C VAL A 142 -10.66 6.80 -12.20
N LYS A 143 -10.44 7.63 -13.23
CA LYS A 143 -9.09 8.12 -13.60
C LYS A 143 -8.46 8.92 -12.46
N GLU A 144 -9.23 9.77 -11.79
CA GLU A 144 -8.75 10.58 -10.66
C GLU A 144 -8.36 9.70 -9.46
N SER A 145 -9.22 8.76 -9.08
CA SER A 145 -9.02 7.85 -7.95
C SER A 145 -7.83 6.92 -8.19
N ALA A 146 -7.72 6.33 -9.39
CA ALA A 146 -6.60 5.45 -9.72
C ALA A 146 -5.24 6.16 -9.65
N LYS A 147 -5.16 7.45 -10.02
CA LYS A 147 -3.93 8.24 -9.93
C LYS A 147 -3.45 8.49 -8.50
N LYS A 148 -4.35 8.39 -7.51
CA LYS A 148 -4.00 8.61 -6.09
C LYS A 148 -3.48 7.34 -5.41
N MET A 149 -3.61 6.17 -6.06
CA MET A 149 -3.19 4.90 -5.49
C MET A 149 -1.68 4.85 -5.30
N LYS A 150 -1.24 4.28 -4.18
CA LYS A 150 0.13 3.86 -3.89
C LYS A 150 0.31 2.39 -4.26
N VAL A 151 1.56 1.93 -4.46
CA VAL A 151 1.85 0.50 -4.73
C VAL A 151 1.36 -0.41 -3.61
N THR A 152 1.14 0.14 -2.42
CA THR A 152 0.60 -0.55 -1.24
C THR A 152 -0.93 -0.58 -1.18
N ASP A 153 -1.64 0.03 -2.13
CA ASP A 153 -3.10 0.09 -2.12
C ASP A 153 -3.69 -1.15 -2.79
N TRP A 154 -3.54 -2.26 -2.08
CA TRP A 154 -4.06 -3.55 -2.48
C TRP A 154 -4.48 -4.37 -1.27
N GLU A 155 -5.34 -5.35 -1.53
CA GLU A 155 -5.75 -6.36 -0.57
C GLU A 155 -5.96 -7.71 -1.24
N ILE A 156 -5.83 -8.75 -0.44
CA ILE A 156 -6.21 -10.12 -0.78
C ILE A 156 -7.33 -10.46 0.18
N ILE A 157 -8.47 -10.87 -0.36
CA ILE A 157 -9.61 -11.31 0.43
C ILE A 157 -9.83 -12.80 0.26
N GLU A 158 -10.38 -13.41 1.30
CA GLU A 158 -10.83 -14.78 1.29
C GLU A 158 -12.34 -14.83 1.52
N GLY A 159 -13.00 -15.78 0.86
CA GLY A 159 -14.45 -15.85 0.90
C GLY A 159 -15.06 -17.21 0.57
N LYS A 160 -16.28 -17.44 1.05
CA LYS A 160 -17.06 -18.63 0.68
C LYS A 160 -17.59 -18.51 -0.73
N LEU A 161 -17.67 -19.64 -1.41
CA LEU A 161 -18.35 -19.70 -2.70
C LEU A 161 -19.87 -19.59 -2.50
N THR A 162 -20.55 -18.89 -3.41
CA THR A 162 -22.02 -18.92 -3.49
C THR A 162 -22.52 -20.34 -3.78
N ASN A 163 -23.81 -20.60 -3.57
CA ASN A 163 -24.41 -21.93 -3.76
C ASN A 163 -24.22 -22.49 -5.19
N ASN A 164 -24.11 -21.62 -6.21
CA ASN A 164 -23.85 -22.01 -7.59
C ASN A 164 -22.34 -22.10 -7.91
N GLY A 165 -21.47 -21.80 -6.93
CA GLY A 165 -20.02 -21.86 -7.03
C GLY A 165 -19.39 -20.78 -7.90
N ARG A 166 -20.13 -19.74 -8.31
CA ARG A 166 -19.67 -18.75 -9.30
C ARG A 166 -18.98 -17.54 -8.68
N ASP A 167 -19.46 -17.11 -7.51
CA ASP A 167 -19.00 -15.91 -6.83
C ASP A 167 -18.29 -16.26 -5.52
N ILE A 168 -17.34 -15.40 -5.14
CA ILE A 168 -16.62 -15.46 -3.87
C ILE A 168 -17.19 -14.36 -2.96
N LEU A 169 -17.91 -14.74 -1.92
CA LEU A 169 -18.48 -13.84 -0.91
C LEU A 169 -17.40 -13.44 0.09
N HIS A 170 -17.06 -12.16 0.16
CA HIS A 170 -16.05 -11.64 1.08
C HIS A 170 -16.37 -12.04 2.54
N GLU A 171 -15.47 -12.80 3.17
CA GLU A 171 -15.54 -13.12 4.60
C GLU A 171 -14.48 -12.37 5.40
N LYS A 172 -13.23 -12.36 4.93
CA LYS A 172 -12.13 -11.67 5.59
C LYS A 172 -11.08 -11.16 4.61
N THR A 173 -10.38 -10.10 5.01
CA THR A 173 -9.14 -9.67 4.39
C THR A 173 -7.96 -10.43 5.00
N ILE A 174 -7.17 -11.12 4.18
CA ILE A 174 -6.08 -12.02 4.61
C ILE A 174 -4.69 -11.40 4.47
N SER A 175 -4.52 -10.45 3.55
CA SER A 175 -3.26 -9.73 3.35
C SER A 175 -3.54 -8.35 2.79
N THR A 176 -2.81 -7.33 3.25
CA THR A 176 -2.93 -5.95 2.75
C THR A 176 -1.55 -5.36 2.49
N GLY A 177 -1.49 -4.38 1.59
CA GLY A 177 -0.25 -3.66 1.33
C GLY A 177 0.20 -2.72 2.44
N GLU A 178 -0.61 -2.51 3.48
CA GLU A 178 -0.23 -1.78 4.71
C GLU A 178 1.05 -2.36 5.32
N LYS A 179 1.22 -3.69 5.25
CA LYS A 179 2.41 -4.36 5.77
C LYS A 179 3.69 -4.05 4.98
N TRP A 180 3.60 -3.41 3.83
CA TRP A 180 4.73 -2.94 3.01
C TRP A 180 4.97 -1.43 3.15
N GLN A 181 4.11 -0.69 3.86
CA GLN A 181 4.29 0.74 4.07
C GLN A 181 5.60 1.02 4.80
N GLY A 182 6.35 2.01 4.30
CA GLY A 182 7.67 2.39 4.82
C GLY A 182 8.79 1.37 4.58
N LYS A 183 8.54 0.29 3.82
CA LYS A 183 9.55 -0.74 3.52
C LYS A 183 10.17 -0.55 2.15
N ASP A 184 11.35 -1.14 1.97
CA ASP A 184 12.00 -1.23 0.66
C ASP A 184 11.22 -2.17 -0.27
N LEU A 185 10.41 -1.57 -1.14
CA LEU A 185 9.55 -2.29 -2.09
C LEU A 185 10.35 -3.21 -3.02
N SER A 186 11.63 -2.92 -3.27
CA SER A 186 12.46 -3.71 -4.18
C SER A 186 12.69 -5.15 -3.68
N LYS A 187 12.46 -5.44 -2.39
CA LYS A 187 12.58 -6.78 -1.81
C LYS A 187 11.36 -7.67 -2.07
N TYR A 188 10.25 -7.08 -2.52
CA TYR A 188 8.99 -7.77 -2.74
C TYR A 188 8.76 -8.16 -4.20
N PHE A 189 9.63 -7.71 -5.12
CA PHE A 189 9.52 -7.88 -6.58
C PHE A 189 10.80 -8.41 -7.20
#